data_AF-A0A9C9G6S2-F1
#
_entry.id   AF-A0A9C9G6S2-F1
#
_cell.length_a   1.000
_cell.length_b   1.000
_cell.length_c   1.000
_cell.angle_alpha   90.00
_cell.angle_beta   90.00
_cell.angle_gamma   90.00
#
_symmetry.space_group_name_H-M   'P 1'
#
loop_
_entity.id
_entity.type
_entity.pdbx_description
1 polymer ?
#
loop_
_entity_poly.entity_id
_entity_poly.type
_entity_poly.pdbx_seq_one_letter_code
_entity_poly.pdbx_strand_id
1 'polypeptide(L)'
;MNHNDADTQEAATNLVDRARIYATKAHQRINHRRKYSNQPYHVHLEAIVKLLQQVTDDAEILAAAWLHDTVEDTPATLDNIEQEFGQNVAELVEDLTDVSLPSDGNRAVRKEIDLKHLAQASTRAKTIKLADLIDNARDITKHDPRFAVVFLEEMNALLEILDDGHPSLLEQAHRVYAKSITKIKSAHIEPDESAGTQVELASMIGLSGPQLRRMFSDIFTARDIAETLLSFDAGSPTKLAQRTLKKKQYDVASLRINGTVEGYIRSKDLTGELCSEHIRHFAPDQVIRGDARLTEVIHVLTRHEYCFLSQIGDINGVICRDDINKPIVRMWLFGMITLSEMTYLNLIRKYFPGDSWHKHVSDGRLAKAKGIHAERQRRNQHSNLLECLQLSDKGQILIDRQETLEILGFDSRRTAKRVMKELESLRNHLAHTQDIASHDWAQIARMTRRLESINSELSNTAYQGSIAI
;
A
#
# COMPACT_ATOMS: atom_id res chain seq x y z
N MET A 1 18.35 52.16 19.94
CA MET A 1 17.86 50.77 19.80
C MET A 1 17.12 50.48 21.09
N ASN A 2 15.79 50.40 21.00
CA ASN A 2 14.85 50.61 22.11
C ASN A 2 14.66 49.33 22.94
N HIS A 3 14.45 49.51 24.24
CA HIS A 3 14.22 48.42 25.21
C HIS A 3 13.04 47.50 24.83
N ASN A 4 12.03 48.03 24.14
CA ASN A 4 10.84 47.29 23.67
C ASN A 4 11.13 46.27 22.56
N ASP A 5 12.14 46.53 21.71
CA ASP A 5 12.50 45.60 20.64
C ASP A 5 13.19 44.35 21.22
N ALA A 6 13.94 44.52 22.33
CA ALA A 6 14.61 43.42 23.02
C ALA A 6 13.63 42.51 23.77
N ASP A 7 12.66 43.06 24.49
CA ASP A 7 11.63 42.28 25.22
C ASP A 7 10.73 41.49 24.26
N THR A 8 10.40 42.07 23.10
CA THR A 8 9.57 41.40 22.08
C THR A 8 10.35 40.27 21.39
N GLN A 9 11.64 40.48 21.11
CA GLN A 9 12.52 39.45 20.55
C GLN A 9 12.75 38.30 21.55
N GLU A 10 12.87 38.59 22.84
CA GLU A 10 13.06 37.61 23.90
C GLU A 10 11.80 36.75 24.10
N ALA A 11 10.61 37.37 24.11
CA ALA A 11 9.33 36.67 24.14
C ALA A 11 9.08 35.80 22.90
N ALA A 12 9.43 36.29 21.70
CA ALA A 12 9.35 35.55 20.44
C ALA A 12 10.29 34.33 20.43
N THR A 13 11.53 34.51 20.87
CA THR A 13 12.52 33.42 21.00
C THR A 13 12.03 32.37 22.00
N ASN A 14 11.42 32.81 23.11
CA ASN A 14 10.83 31.94 24.12
C ASN A 14 9.68 31.07 23.55
N LEU A 15 8.79 31.63 22.72
CA LEU A 15 7.68 30.90 22.11
C LEU A 15 8.18 29.76 21.20
N VAL A 16 9.10 30.06 20.28
CA VAL A 16 9.62 29.08 19.31
C VAL A 16 10.40 27.97 20.03
N ASP A 17 11.21 28.32 21.03
CA ASP A 17 11.95 27.31 21.81
C ASP A 17 11.02 26.40 22.63
N ARG A 18 9.95 26.95 23.21
CA ARG A 18 8.93 26.15 23.89
C ARG A 18 8.25 25.18 22.93
N ALA A 19 7.85 25.64 21.75
CA ALA A 19 7.22 24.81 20.72
C ALA A 19 8.16 23.69 20.25
N ARG A 20 9.44 24.02 19.99
CA ARG A 20 10.49 23.05 19.64
C ARG A 20 10.65 21.96 20.70
N ILE A 21 10.76 22.35 21.97
CA ILE A 21 10.92 21.40 23.09
C ILE A 21 9.68 20.52 23.22
N TYR A 22 8.48 21.11 23.10
CA TYR A 22 7.22 20.39 23.18
C TYR A 22 7.10 19.34 22.08
N ALA A 23 7.21 19.75 20.81
CA ALA A 23 7.11 18.85 19.66
C ALA A 23 8.16 17.75 19.69
N THR A 24 9.40 18.09 20.02
CA THR A 24 10.49 17.12 20.16
C THR A 24 10.15 16.05 21.20
N LYS A 25 9.65 16.45 22.37
CA LYS A 25 9.24 15.52 23.43
C LYS A 25 8.04 14.67 23.01
N ALA A 26 7.03 15.29 22.37
CA ALA A 26 5.81 14.60 21.94
C ALA A 26 6.14 13.46 20.97
N HIS A 27 6.88 13.76 19.90
CA HIS A 27 7.30 12.76 18.91
C HIS A 27 8.32 11.74 19.45
N GLN A 28 9.21 12.14 20.39
CA GLN A 28 10.13 11.20 21.03
C GLN A 28 9.40 10.17 21.91
N ARG A 29 8.33 10.56 22.62
CA ARG A 29 7.56 9.65 23.50
C ARG A 29 6.95 8.47 22.75
N ILE A 30 6.60 8.67 21.48
CA ILE A 30 6.06 7.63 20.60
C ILE A 30 7.15 6.99 19.71
N ASN A 31 8.42 7.35 19.91
CA ASN A 31 9.56 6.93 19.08
C ASN A 31 9.32 7.21 17.57
N HIS A 32 8.77 8.38 17.24
CA HIS A 32 8.48 8.76 15.87
C HIS A 32 9.78 8.97 15.07
N ARG A 33 9.86 8.33 13.90
CA ARG A 33 11.01 8.38 12.99
C ARG A 33 10.56 8.55 11.55
N ARG A 34 11.38 9.24 10.76
CA ARG A 34 11.18 9.38 9.30
C ARG A 34 11.17 8.01 8.64
N LYS A 35 10.14 7.75 7.83
CA LYS A 35 9.90 6.46 7.16
C LYS A 35 11.10 5.93 6.37
N TYR A 36 11.84 6.80 5.67
CA TYR A 36 12.90 6.39 4.76
C TYR A 36 14.32 6.52 5.33
N SER A 37 14.60 7.62 6.04
CA SER A 37 15.93 7.90 6.59
C SER A 37 16.13 7.32 7.99
N ASN A 38 15.06 6.87 8.66
CA ASN A 38 15.03 6.41 10.05
C ASN A 38 15.54 7.46 11.06
N GLN A 39 15.66 8.72 10.63
CA GLN A 39 16.05 9.84 11.49
C GLN A 39 14.93 10.18 12.48
N PRO A 40 15.25 10.65 13.68
CA PRO A 40 14.24 11.16 14.60
C PRO A 40 13.37 12.25 13.96
N TYR A 41 12.06 12.24 14.23
CA TYR A 41 11.12 13.13 13.54
C TYR A 41 11.43 14.63 13.68
N HIS A 42 12.03 15.07 14.80
CA HIS A 42 12.42 16.47 14.99
C HIS A 42 13.37 17.01 13.91
N VAL A 43 14.10 16.15 13.18
CA VAL A 43 14.95 16.56 12.06
C VAL A 43 14.10 17.13 10.91
N HIS A 44 12.89 16.61 10.70
CA HIS A 44 11.90 17.15 9.76
C HIS A 44 11.48 18.57 10.15
N LEU A 45 11.03 18.69 11.40
CA LEU A 45 10.51 19.93 11.96
C LEU A 45 11.58 21.03 11.89
N GLU A 46 12.83 20.68 12.22
CA GLU A 46 13.96 21.59 12.11
C GLU A 46 14.22 22.03 10.66
N ALA A 47 14.10 21.12 9.69
CA ALA A 47 14.28 21.45 8.27
C ALA A 47 13.20 22.40 7.75
N ILE A 48 11.94 22.20 8.13
CA ILE A 48 10.81 23.10 7.80
C ILE A 48 11.05 24.49 8.39
N VAL A 49 11.38 24.57 9.68
CA VAL A 49 11.63 25.84 10.37
C VAL A 49 12.80 26.60 9.73
N LYS A 50 13.87 25.91 9.33
CA LYS A 50 14.99 26.52 8.59
C LYS A 50 14.62 27.05 7.20
N LEU A 51 13.61 26.46 6.54
CA LEU A 51 13.07 27.00 5.29
C LEU A 51 12.24 28.26 5.55
N LEU A 52 11.39 28.23 6.58
CA LEU A 52 10.55 29.38 6.93
C LEU A 52 11.36 30.59 7.41
N GLN A 53 12.42 30.38 8.17
CA GLN A 53 13.34 31.44 8.62
C GLN A 53 14.02 32.21 7.47
N GLN A 54 13.98 31.70 6.24
CA GLN A 54 14.49 32.42 5.06
C GLN A 54 13.49 33.45 4.51
N VAL A 55 12.22 33.36 4.90
CA VAL A 55 11.13 34.16 4.35
C VAL A 55 10.31 34.90 5.39
N THR A 56 10.39 34.52 6.67
CA THR A 56 9.66 35.16 7.78
C THR A 56 10.43 35.05 9.09
N ASP A 57 10.23 36.03 9.98
CA ASP A 57 10.65 36.06 11.38
C ASP A 57 9.46 35.96 12.36
N ASP A 58 8.26 35.72 11.82
CA ASP A 58 7.02 35.56 12.59
C ASP A 58 7.10 34.34 13.53
N ALA A 59 7.15 34.63 14.83
CA ALA A 59 7.34 33.63 15.88
C ALA A 59 6.18 32.61 15.96
N GLU A 60 4.95 33.00 15.62
CA GLU A 60 3.80 32.09 15.64
C GLU A 60 3.85 31.12 14.45
N ILE A 61 4.28 31.60 13.26
CA ILE A 61 4.51 30.72 12.10
C ILE A 61 5.60 29.69 12.41
N LEU A 62 6.71 30.14 13.01
CA LEU A 62 7.82 29.25 13.37
C LEU A 62 7.44 28.27 14.49
N ALA A 63 6.62 28.69 15.44
CA ALA A 63 6.09 27.82 16.48
C ALA A 63 5.10 26.79 15.91
N ALA A 64 4.15 27.22 15.08
CA ALA A 64 3.21 26.33 14.40
C ALA A 64 3.92 25.32 13.50
N ALA A 65 5.01 25.71 12.82
CA ALA A 65 5.82 24.79 12.03
C ALA A 65 6.47 23.67 12.86
N TRP A 66 6.89 23.95 14.11
CA TRP A 66 7.31 22.89 15.03
C TRP A 66 6.15 21.97 15.44
N LEU A 67 4.93 22.49 15.47
CA LEU A 67 3.76 21.82 16.03
C LEU A 67 2.83 21.18 14.99
N HIS A 68 3.05 21.40 13.68
CA HIS A 68 2.06 21.10 12.65
C HIS A 68 1.56 19.64 12.64
N ASP A 69 2.45 18.66 12.87
CA ASP A 69 2.07 17.24 12.93
C ASP A 69 1.75 16.74 14.35
N THR A 70 1.80 17.61 15.36
CA THR A 70 1.70 17.14 16.76
C THR A 70 0.31 16.62 17.10
N VAL A 71 -0.74 17.22 16.54
CA VAL A 71 -2.13 16.79 16.74
C VAL A 71 -2.44 15.53 15.92
N GLU A 72 -1.85 15.40 14.73
CA GLU A 72 -2.05 14.23 13.86
C GLU A 72 -1.35 12.98 14.40
N ASP A 73 -0.08 13.11 14.78
CA ASP A 73 0.79 11.95 15.05
C ASP A 73 0.91 11.61 16.54
N THR A 74 0.53 12.51 17.43
CA THR A 74 0.73 12.35 18.87
C THR A 74 -0.57 12.51 19.67
N PRO A 75 -0.64 12.05 20.93
CA PRO A 75 -1.83 12.23 21.75
C PRO A 75 -2.15 13.69 22.15
N ALA A 76 -1.42 14.69 21.64
CA ALA A 76 -1.68 16.10 21.91
C ALA A 76 -2.98 16.55 21.22
N THR A 77 -3.73 17.45 21.85
CA THR A 77 -4.96 18.02 21.29
C THR A 77 -4.80 19.49 20.95
N LEU A 78 -5.68 20.04 20.10
CA LEU A 78 -5.72 21.49 19.82
C LEU A 78 -5.88 22.32 21.09
N ASP A 79 -6.70 21.86 22.05
CA ASP A 79 -6.81 22.50 23.38
C ASP A 79 -5.46 22.58 24.12
N ASN A 80 -4.60 21.56 23.99
CA ASN A 80 -3.26 21.61 24.58
C ASN A 80 -2.38 22.65 23.89
N ILE A 81 -2.50 22.77 22.56
CA ILE A 81 -1.75 23.75 21.78
C ILE A 81 -2.20 25.17 22.14
N GLU A 82 -3.51 25.42 22.23
CA GLU A 82 -4.09 26.71 22.60
C GLU A 82 -3.63 27.14 24.00
N GLN A 83 -3.71 26.23 24.98
CA GLN A 83 -3.32 26.52 26.36
C GLN A 83 -1.84 26.85 26.51
N GLU A 84 -0.97 26.18 25.74
CA GLU A 84 0.47 26.35 25.86
C GLU A 84 1.00 27.51 24.99
N PHE A 85 0.47 27.70 23.78
CA PHE A 85 1.06 28.57 22.76
C PHE A 85 0.13 29.70 22.31
N GLY A 86 -1.12 29.69 22.76
CA GLY A 86 -2.13 30.70 22.44
C GLY A 86 -2.97 30.38 21.20
N GLN A 87 -4.09 31.09 21.08
CA GLN A 87 -5.10 30.89 20.05
C GLN A 87 -4.54 30.94 18.63
N ASN A 88 -3.72 31.94 18.31
CA ASN A 88 -3.20 32.11 16.96
C ASN A 88 -2.35 30.91 16.49
N VAL A 89 -1.58 30.29 17.39
CA VAL A 89 -0.78 29.10 17.07
C VAL A 89 -1.68 27.87 16.92
N ALA A 90 -2.70 27.74 17.75
CA ALA A 90 -3.68 26.65 17.65
C ALA A 90 -4.46 26.69 16.33
N GLU A 91 -4.92 27.88 15.90
CA GLU A 91 -5.59 28.09 14.62
C GLU A 91 -4.70 27.69 13.43
N LEU A 92 -3.41 28.05 13.47
CA LEU A 92 -2.45 27.65 12.44
C LEU A 92 -2.23 26.13 12.40
N VAL A 93 -2.22 25.46 13.57
CA VAL A 93 -2.07 24.00 13.64
C VAL A 93 -3.34 23.30 13.17
N GLU A 94 -4.51 23.82 13.51
CA GLU A 94 -5.81 23.32 13.03
C GLU A 94 -5.92 23.43 11.50
N ASP A 95 -5.55 24.58 10.93
CA ASP A 95 -5.48 24.81 9.47
C ASP A 95 -4.60 23.76 8.75
N LEU A 96 -3.57 23.25 9.42
CA LEU A 96 -2.60 22.30 8.87
C LEU A 96 -2.95 20.83 9.12
N THR A 97 -3.92 20.55 9.98
CA THR A 97 -4.30 19.20 10.40
C THR A 97 -5.34 18.61 9.44
N ASP A 98 -5.12 17.38 8.95
CA ASP A 98 -6.05 16.60 8.15
C ASP A 98 -7.36 16.36 8.95
N VAL A 99 -8.50 16.81 8.39
CA VAL A 99 -9.82 16.70 9.05
C VAL A 99 -10.61 15.45 8.65
N SER A 100 -10.14 14.73 7.64
CA SER A 100 -10.85 13.54 7.15
C SER A 100 -10.74 12.34 8.10
N LEU A 101 -11.87 11.64 8.29
CA LEU A 101 -11.94 10.44 9.11
C LEU A 101 -11.83 9.17 8.25
N PRO A 102 -11.33 8.05 8.80
CA PRO A 102 -11.34 6.76 8.09
C PRO A 102 -12.74 6.33 7.59
N SER A 103 -13.81 6.83 8.21
CA SER A 103 -15.21 6.60 7.83
C SER A 103 -15.67 7.37 6.60
N ASP A 104 -14.96 8.44 6.19
CA ASP A 104 -15.45 9.38 5.17
C ASP A 104 -15.31 8.88 3.73
N GLY A 105 -14.80 7.66 3.56
CA GLY A 105 -14.79 6.96 2.28
C GLY A 105 -13.41 6.45 1.89
N ASN A 106 -13.17 6.33 0.59
CA ASN A 106 -11.87 5.90 0.08
C ASN A 106 -10.82 7.01 0.21
N ARG A 107 -9.53 6.70 -0.05
CA ARG A 107 -8.43 7.67 0.07
C ARG A 107 -8.65 8.93 -0.75
N ALA A 108 -9.22 8.82 -1.96
CA ALA A 108 -9.48 9.97 -2.82
C ALA A 108 -10.50 10.93 -2.21
N VAL A 109 -11.61 10.41 -1.66
CA VAL A 109 -12.63 11.24 -0.98
C VAL A 109 -12.02 11.93 0.25
N ARG A 110 -11.25 11.19 1.06
CA ARG A 110 -10.56 11.78 2.22
C ARG A 110 -9.59 12.88 1.84
N LYS A 111 -8.78 12.66 0.80
CA LYS A 111 -7.86 13.68 0.30
C LYS A 111 -8.56 14.88 -0.32
N GLU A 112 -9.73 14.71 -0.93
CA GLU A 112 -10.56 15.84 -1.39
C GLU A 112 -11.10 16.66 -0.21
N ILE A 113 -11.47 16.02 0.90
CA ILE A 113 -11.87 16.69 2.14
C ILE A 113 -10.70 17.49 2.71
N ASP A 114 -9.53 16.87 2.88
CA ASP A 114 -8.33 17.55 3.40
C ASP A 114 -7.89 18.71 2.48
N LEU A 115 -7.97 18.53 1.16
CA LEU A 115 -7.67 19.59 0.19
C LEU A 115 -8.63 20.78 0.32
N LYS A 116 -9.93 20.53 0.52
CA LYS A 116 -10.93 21.60 0.74
C LYS A 116 -10.69 22.35 2.05
N HIS A 117 -10.32 21.64 3.11
CA HIS A 117 -9.92 22.25 4.38
C HIS A 117 -8.74 23.19 4.19
N LEU A 118 -7.65 22.68 3.63
CA LEU A 118 -6.45 23.46 3.37
C LEU A 118 -6.66 24.63 2.39
N ALA A 119 -7.60 24.50 1.44
CA ALA A 119 -7.94 25.60 0.54
C ALA A 119 -8.55 26.81 1.28
N GLN A 120 -9.21 26.59 2.41
CA GLN A 120 -9.75 27.62 3.29
C GLN A 120 -8.76 28.10 4.36
N ALA A 121 -7.62 27.42 4.52
CA ALA A 121 -6.61 27.77 5.50
C ALA A 121 -6.02 29.17 5.26
N SER A 122 -5.52 29.78 6.33
CA SER A 122 -4.87 31.09 6.27
C SER A 122 -3.61 31.06 5.38
N THR A 123 -3.29 32.20 4.75
CA THR A 123 -2.04 32.38 3.99
C THR A 123 -0.78 32.03 4.81
N ARG A 124 -0.83 32.26 6.13
CA ARG A 124 0.23 31.90 7.08
C ARG A 124 0.39 30.38 7.18
N ALA A 125 -0.69 29.62 7.35
CA ALA A 125 -0.67 28.16 7.35
C ALA A 125 -0.24 27.59 5.99
N LYS A 126 -0.76 28.12 4.88
CA LYS A 126 -0.34 27.72 3.52
C LYS A 126 1.16 27.91 3.29
N THR A 127 1.76 28.96 3.86
CA THR A 127 3.21 29.19 3.85
C THR A 127 3.98 28.08 4.58
N ILE A 128 3.48 27.61 5.72
CA ILE A 128 4.04 26.45 6.44
C ILE A 128 3.92 25.19 5.58
N LYS A 129 2.76 24.97 4.96
CA LYS A 129 2.51 23.79 4.12
C LYS A 129 3.44 23.72 2.90
N LEU A 130 3.78 24.87 2.31
CA LEU A 130 4.79 24.92 1.25
C LEU A 130 6.17 24.43 1.71
N ALA A 131 6.61 24.85 2.91
CA ALA A 131 7.88 24.40 3.47
C ALA A 131 7.88 22.90 3.79
N ASP A 132 6.78 22.38 4.33
CA ASP A 132 6.54 20.95 4.54
C ASP A 132 6.65 20.16 3.23
N LEU A 133 5.90 20.57 2.19
CA LEU A 133 5.95 19.93 0.87
C LEU A 133 7.35 19.91 0.27
N ILE A 134 8.14 20.97 0.45
CA ILE A 134 9.52 21.03 -0.03
C ILE A 134 10.41 19.98 0.64
N ASP A 135 10.34 19.84 1.97
CA ASP A 135 11.16 18.87 2.69
C ASP A 135 10.74 17.43 2.35
N ASN A 136 9.42 17.18 2.34
CA ASN A 136 8.86 15.88 2.00
C ASN A 136 9.18 15.47 0.56
N ALA A 137 9.04 16.39 -0.42
CA ALA A 137 9.40 16.12 -1.81
C ALA A 137 10.87 15.73 -1.96
N ARG A 138 11.80 16.40 -1.25
CA ARG A 138 13.24 16.11 -1.31
C ARG A 138 13.57 14.73 -0.75
N ASP A 139 12.98 14.37 0.39
CA ASP A 139 13.21 13.08 1.05
C ASP A 139 12.61 11.92 0.24
N ILE A 140 11.33 12.05 -0.14
CA ILE A 140 10.59 11.03 -0.91
C ILE A 140 11.26 10.81 -2.28
N THR A 141 11.56 11.86 -3.03
CA THR A 141 12.18 11.73 -4.37
C THR A 141 13.57 11.09 -4.29
N LYS A 142 14.27 11.25 -3.18
CA LYS A 142 15.61 10.66 -2.99
C LYS A 142 15.53 9.18 -2.61
N HIS A 143 14.57 8.80 -1.77
CA HIS A 143 14.56 7.49 -1.12
C HIS A 143 13.49 6.52 -1.63
N ASP A 144 12.39 7.01 -2.20
CA ASP A 144 11.30 6.21 -2.76
C ASP A 144 10.78 6.81 -4.07
N PRO A 145 11.50 6.62 -5.20
CA PRO A 145 11.09 7.13 -6.50
C PRO A 145 9.73 6.62 -6.99
N ARG A 146 9.25 5.48 -6.46
CA ARG A 146 7.95 4.92 -6.82
C ARG A 146 6.83 5.67 -6.11
N PHE A 147 6.96 5.89 -4.80
CA PHE A 147 6.00 6.71 -4.06
C PHE A 147 6.08 8.19 -4.45
N ALA A 148 7.25 8.66 -4.90
CA ALA A 148 7.44 10.02 -5.38
C ALA A 148 6.50 10.39 -6.53
N VAL A 149 6.13 9.45 -7.42
CA VAL A 149 5.15 9.71 -8.48
C VAL A 149 3.80 10.14 -7.89
N VAL A 150 3.28 9.35 -6.94
CA VAL A 150 1.99 9.61 -6.28
C VAL A 150 2.05 10.90 -5.46
N PHE A 151 3.11 11.06 -4.66
CA PHE A 151 3.28 12.26 -3.84
C PHE A 151 3.39 13.53 -4.69
N LEU A 152 4.06 13.48 -5.85
CA LEU A 152 4.19 14.66 -6.72
C LEU A 152 2.87 15.01 -7.40
N GLU A 153 2.03 14.04 -7.76
CA GLU A 153 0.66 14.32 -8.23
C GLU A 153 -0.16 15.03 -7.13
N GLU A 154 -0.09 14.54 -5.89
CA GLU A 154 -0.72 15.17 -4.73
C GLU A 154 -0.15 16.58 -4.47
N MET A 155 1.17 16.74 -4.53
CA MET A 155 1.86 18.03 -4.41
C MET A 155 1.41 19.01 -5.49
N ASN A 156 1.20 18.57 -6.73
CA ASN A 156 0.73 19.44 -7.81
C ASN A 156 -0.66 20.00 -7.51
N ALA A 157 -1.60 19.15 -7.07
CA ALA A 157 -2.94 19.59 -6.68
C ALA A 157 -2.91 20.57 -5.49
N LEU A 158 -2.01 20.35 -4.52
CA LEU A 158 -1.81 21.26 -3.40
C LEU A 158 -1.25 22.62 -3.87
N LEU A 159 -0.27 22.63 -4.78
CA LEU A 159 0.30 23.88 -5.28
C LEU A 159 -0.73 24.78 -6.01
N GLU A 160 -1.79 24.20 -6.58
CA GLU A 160 -2.88 24.97 -7.19
C GLU A 160 -3.70 25.77 -6.17
N ILE A 161 -3.82 25.29 -4.92
CA ILE A 161 -4.60 25.96 -3.87
C ILE A 161 -3.73 26.74 -2.87
N LEU A 162 -2.40 26.57 -2.95
CA LEU A 162 -1.40 27.26 -2.12
C LEU A 162 -0.85 28.52 -2.80
N ASP A 163 -1.54 29.03 -3.82
CA ASP A 163 -1.13 30.13 -4.70
C ASP A 163 -0.97 31.47 -3.97
N ASP A 164 -1.64 31.65 -2.84
CA ASP A 164 -1.54 32.82 -1.97
C ASP A 164 -0.47 32.68 -0.86
N GLY A 165 0.20 31.54 -0.72
CA GLY A 165 1.32 31.35 0.20
C GLY A 165 2.56 32.19 -0.16
N HIS A 166 3.59 32.22 0.71
CA HIS A 166 4.76 33.08 0.50
C HIS A 166 5.44 32.83 -0.88
N PRO A 167 5.56 33.85 -1.76
CA PRO A 167 5.95 33.66 -3.17
C PRO A 167 7.29 32.95 -3.38
N SER A 168 8.28 33.24 -2.52
CA SER A 168 9.62 32.64 -2.63
C SER A 168 9.61 31.13 -2.31
N LEU A 169 8.76 30.70 -1.36
CA LEU A 169 8.59 29.27 -1.07
C LEU A 169 7.74 28.60 -2.13
N LEU A 170 6.71 29.25 -2.65
CA LEU A 170 5.92 28.73 -3.76
C LEU A 170 6.80 28.48 -5.00
N GLU A 171 7.65 29.44 -5.36
CA GLU A 171 8.62 29.28 -6.45
C GLU A 171 9.62 28.15 -6.14
N GLN A 172 10.11 28.05 -4.91
CA GLN A 172 11.00 26.95 -4.51
C GLN A 172 10.29 25.58 -4.59
N ALA A 173 9.03 25.49 -4.20
CA ALA A 173 8.23 24.29 -4.28
C ALA A 173 8.01 23.86 -5.73
N HIS A 174 7.65 24.76 -6.64
CA HIS A 174 7.58 24.48 -8.07
C HIS A 174 8.92 24.03 -8.66
N ARG A 175 10.04 24.67 -8.25
CA ARG A 175 11.39 24.24 -8.69
C ARG A 175 11.74 22.84 -8.19
N VAL A 176 11.40 22.52 -6.93
CA VAL A 176 11.62 21.18 -6.37
C VAL A 176 10.75 20.15 -7.08
N TYR A 177 9.46 20.44 -7.26
CA TYR A 177 8.54 19.62 -8.04
C TYR A 177 9.08 19.34 -9.45
N ALA A 178 9.45 20.39 -10.20
CA ALA A 178 9.98 20.25 -11.55
C ALA A 178 11.27 19.41 -11.59
N LYS A 179 12.22 19.67 -10.67
CA LYS A 179 13.45 18.86 -10.56
C LYS A 179 13.14 17.40 -10.23
N SER A 180 12.20 17.15 -9.32
CA SER A 180 11.80 15.80 -8.92
C SER A 180 11.13 15.05 -10.06
N ILE A 181 10.22 15.70 -10.79
CA ILE A 181 9.61 15.16 -12.01
C ILE A 181 10.66 14.87 -13.08
N THR A 182 11.59 15.80 -13.36
CA THR A 182 12.67 15.57 -14.32
C THR A 182 13.55 14.40 -13.88
N LYS A 183 13.89 14.29 -12.60
CA LYS A 183 14.69 13.19 -12.07
C LYS A 183 13.97 11.84 -12.23
N ILE A 184 12.66 11.79 -11.96
CA ILE A 184 11.84 10.59 -12.13
C ILE A 184 11.70 10.23 -13.61
N LYS A 185 11.41 11.21 -14.49
CA LYS A 185 11.32 11.03 -15.95
C LYS A 185 12.66 10.63 -16.56
N SER A 186 13.77 11.21 -16.13
CA SER A 186 15.10 10.80 -16.63
C SER A 186 15.48 9.36 -16.25
N ALA A 187 14.79 8.79 -15.25
CA ALA A 187 14.92 7.39 -14.86
C ALA A 187 13.96 6.44 -15.62
N HIS A 188 13.04 6.94 -16.48
CA HIS A 188 12.08 6.15 -17.29
C HIS A 188 11.82 6.81 -18.67
N ILE A 189 12.10 6.06 -19.75
CA ILE A 189 11.94 6.40 -21.19
C ILE A 189 10.65 7.21 -21.52
N GLU A 190 10.78 8.16 -22.46
CA GLU A 190 9.86 9.26 -22.83
C GLU A 190 8.34 8.96 -22.98
N PRO A 191 7.45 9.94 -22.73
CA PRO A 191 6.00 9.85 -22.97
C PRO A 191 5.60 10.33 -24.38
N ASP A 192 4.64 9.64 -25.01
CA ASP A 192 3.98 10.08 -26.24
C ASP A 192 2.58 10.66 -25.93
N GLU A 193 2.31 11.84 -26.50
CA GLU A 193 1.09 12.63 -26.34
C GLU A 193 0.10 12.32 -27.48
N SER A 194 -1.03 11.66 -27.19
CA SER A 194 -2.26 11.88 -27.96
C SER A 194 -3.50 11.46 -27.14
N ALA A 195 -4.49 12.34 -27.15
CA ALA A 195 -5.62 12.42 -26.22
C ALA A 195 -6.73 11.36 -26.38
N GLY A 196 -7.50 11.12 -25.30
CA GLY A 196 -8.90 10.66 -25.40
C GLY A 196 -9.44 9.71 -24.32
N THR A 197 -9.79 10.27 -23.15
CA THR A 197 -10.94 9.94 -22.28
C THR A 197 -11.23 8.49 -21.81
N GLN A 198 -11.25 8.32 -20.48
CA GLN A 198 -11.90 7.27 -19.66
C GLN A 198 -11.30 5.84 -19.64
N VAL A 199 -10.21 5.69 -18.87
CA VAL A 199 -9.83 4.44 -18.18
C VAL A 199 -9.29 4.81 -16.79
N GLU A 200 -10.16 4.85 -15.77
CA GLU A 200 -9.89 5.48 -14.46
C GLU A 200 -9.52 4.49 -13.33
N LEU A 201 -8.67 3.50 -13.63
CA LEU A 201 -7.99 2.74 -12.57
C LEU A 201 -6.60 2.23 -12.99
N ALA A 202 -6.37 2.06 -14.30
CA ALA A 202 -5.05 1.74 -14.84
C ALA A 202 -4.15 2.98 -15.03
N SER A 203 -4.73 4.17 -15.14
CA SER A 203 -4.02 5.42 -15.47
C SER A 203 -3.41 6.14 -14.26
N MET A 204 -3.93 5.95 -13.03
CA MET A 204 -3.36 6.53 -11.79
C MET A 204 -1.94 6.01 -11.44
N ILE A 205 -1.40 5.05 -12.21
CA ILE A 205 -0.09 4.46 -11.96
C ILE A 205 0.79 4.53 -13.22
N GLY A 206 0.29 4.99 -14.37
CA GLY A 206 1.08 5.07 -15.61
C GLY A 206 1.61 3.72 -16.13
N LEU A 207 0.95 2.61 -15.78
CA LEU A 207 1.43 1.27 -16.12
C LEU A 207 0.47 0.59 -17.08
N SER A 208 1.02 0.05 -18.16
CA SER A 208 0.33 -0.95 -18.99
C SER A 208 -0.19 -2.11 -18.12
N GLY A 209 -1.29 -2.75 -18.53
CA GLY A 209 -1.86 -3.91 -17.80
C GLY A 209 -0.83 -4.97 -17.35
N PRO A 210 0.21 -5.29 -18.15
CA PRO A 210 1.32 -6.14 -17.73
C PRO A 210 2.21 -5.54 -16.63
N GLN A 211 2.51 -4.25 -16.67
CA GLN A 211 3.32 -3.55 -15.67
C GLN A 211 2.59 -3.41 -14.32
N LEU A 212 1.28 -3.13 -14.34
CA LEU A 212 0.46 -3.07 -13.12
C LEU A 212 0.37 -4.45 -12.44
N ARG A 213 0.21 -5.52 -13.23
CA ARG A 213 0.27 -6.90 -12.74
C ARG A 213 1.63 -7.26 -12.16
N ARG A 214 2.72 -6.86 -12.81
CA ARG A 214 4.09 -7.11 -12.33
C ARG A 214 4.35 -6.40 -11.01
N MET A 215 3.99 -5.13 -10.90
CA MET A 215 4.09 -4.41 -9.62
C MET A 215 3.23 -5.08 -8.56
N PHE A 216 1.97 -5.39 -8.85
CA PHE A 216 1.08 -6.00 -7.87
C PHE A 216 1.53 -7.42 -7.41
N SER A 217 2.27 -8.16 -8.25
CA SER A 217 2.88 -9.45 -7.88
C SER A 217 4.23 -9.34 -7.17
N ASP A 218 4.88 -8.18 -7.23
CA ASP A 218 6.21 -7.92 -6.64
C ASP A 218 6.18 -6.95 -5.43
N ILE A 219 5.02 -6.34 -5.10
CA ILE A 219 4.89 -5.40 -3.96
C ILE A 219 5.03 -6.11 -2.60
N PHE A 220 4.58 -7.36 -2.49
CA PHE A 220 4.61 -8.12 -1.25
C PHE A 220 5.45 -9.36 -1.39
N THR A 221 6.25 -9.60 -0.36
CA THR A 221 7.18 -10.73 -0.24
C THR A 221 6.76 -11.64 0.89
N ALA A 222 7.36 -12.83 0.94
CA ALA A 222 7.18 -13.78 2.04
C ALA A 222 7.46 -13.13 3.40
N ARG A 223 8.47 -12.25 3.49
CA ARG A 223 8.82 -11.55 4.74
C ARG A 223 7.67 -10.71 5.30
N ASP A 224 6.86 -10.09 4.44
CA ASP A 224 5.80 -9.16 4.86
C ASP A 224 4.65 -9.86 5.59
N ILE A 225 4.58 -11.19 5.48
CA ILE A 225 3.51 -12.00 6.07
C ILE A 225 4.04 -13.08 7.02
N ALA A 226 5.37 -13.24 7.14
CA ALA A 226 5.97 -14.26 7.98
C ALA A 226 5.91 -13.92 9.46
N GLU A 227 5.66 -14.95 10.27
CA GLU A 227 5.82 -14.90 11.72
C GLU A 227 7.26 -15.27 12.11
N THR A 228 7.69 -14.77 13.27
CA THR A 228 9.01 -15.11 13.81
C THR A 228 9.03 -16.57 14.26
N LEU A 229 10.00 -17.34 13.77
CA LEU A 229 10.18 -18.73 14.16
C LEU A 229 10.96 -18.80 15.47
N LEU A 230 10.26 -19.15 16.56
CA LEU A 230 10.93 -19.46 17.83
C LEU A 230 11.93 -20.59 17.66
N SER A 231 12.97 -20.61 18.51
CA SER A 231 14.10 -21.52 18.34
C SER A 231 14.56 -22.09 19.67
N PHE A 232 14.70 -23.41 19.74
CA PHE A 232 15.11 -24.16 20.92
C PHE A 232 16.38 -24.96 20.62
N ASP A 233 17.22 -25.17 21.63
CA ASP A 233 18.36 -26.09 21.48
C ASP A 233 17.89 -27.54 21.58
N ALA A 234 18.59 -28.46 20.92
CA ALA A 234 18.24 -29.88 20.85
C ALA A 234 17.99 -30.53 22.22
N GLY A 235 18.79 -30.17 23.22
CA GLY A 235 18.66 -30.64 24.61
C GLY A 235 17.57 -29.94 25.44
N SER A 236 16.77 -29.05 24.84
CA SER A 236 15.69 -28.37 25.57
C SER A 236 14.59 -29.35 25.99
N PRO A 237 14.05 -29.26 27.21
CA PRO A 237 12.94 -30.10 27.63
C PRO A 237 11.67 -29.85 26.81
N THR A 238 10.98 -30.91 26.38
CA THR A 238 9.74 -30.80 25.58
C THR A 238 8.64 -30.02 26.30
N LYS A 239 8.50 -30.20 27.63
CA LYS A 239 7.54 -29.45 28.45
C LYS A 239 7.79 -27.94 28.42
N LEU A 240 9.05 -27.51 28.34
CA LEU A 240 9.40 -26.09 28.25
C LEU A 240 9.03 -25.54 26.87
N ALA A 241 9.36 -26.27 25.80
CA ALA A 241 9.00 -25.91 24.44
C ALA A 241 7.47 -25.82 24.27
N GLN A 242 6.72 -26.83 24.71
CA GLN A 242 5.24 -26.86 24.66
C GLN A 242 4.61 -25.68 25.40
N ARG A 243 5.06 -25.39 26.63
CA ARG A 243 4.54 -24.24 27.40
C ARG A 243 4.81 -22.93 26.69
N THR A 244 6.01 -22.77 26.14
CA THR A 244 6.41 -21.55 25.42
C THR A 244 5.60 -21.37 24.14
N LEU A 245 5.51 -22.41 23.32
CA LEU A 245 4.71 -22.44 22.09
C LEU A 245 3.23 -22.13 22.38
N LYS A 246 2.63 -22.78 23.37
CA LYS A 246 1.24 -22.53 23.78
C LYS A 246 1.01 -21.10 24.28
N LYS A 247 1.94 -20.56 25.08
CA LYS A 247 1.85 -19.17 25.58
C LYS A 247 1.94 -18.14 24.46
N LYS A 248 2.74 -18.43 23.43
CA LYS A 248 2.93 -17.56 22.26
C LYS A 248 1.95 -17.85 21.11
N GLN A 249 1.06 -18.82 21.29
CA GLN A 249 0.10 -19.27 20.26
C GLN A 249 0.80 -19.68 18.95
N TYR A 250 1.96 -20.34 19.06
CA TYR A 250 2.68 -20.90 17.93
C TYR A 250 2.60 -22.42 17.94
N ASP A 251 2.46 -23.01 16.76
CA ASP A 251 2.39 -24.46 16.58
C ASP A 251 3.73 -25.09 16.20
N VAL A 252 4.73 -24.28 15.86
CA VAL A 252 6.01 -24.72 15.30
C VAL A 252 7.17 -23.86 15.81
N ALA A 253 8.34 -24.50 15.98
CA ALA A 253 9.60 -23.84 16.30
C ALA A 253 10.77 -24.52 15.59
N SER A 254 11.84 -23.79 15.33
CA SER A 254 13.12 -24.36 14.89
C SER A 254 13.85 -25.05 16.04
N LEU A 255 14.68 -26.02 15.67
CA LEU A 255 15.56 -26.75 16.57
C LEU A 255 17.01 -26.54 16.16
N ARG A 256 17.84 -26.13 17.13
CA ARG A 256 19.27 -25.91 16.95
C ARG A 256 20.09 -27.09 17.46
N ILE A 257 21.04 -27.53 16.65
CA ILE A 257 22.06 -28.50 17.05
C ILE A 257 23.41 -27.79 16.89
N ASN A 258 24.22 -27.76 17.95
CA ASN A 258 25.52 -27.06 17.97
C ASN A 258 25.43 -25.59 17.53
N GLY A 259 24.33 -24.89 17.89
CA GLY A 259 24.11 -23.48 17.56
C GLY A 259 23.54 -23.21 16.17
N THR A 260 23.39 -24.23 15.32
CA THR A 260 22.86 -24.07 13.94
C THR A 260 21.45 -24.66 13.85
N VAL A 261 20.55 -24.00 13.10
CA VAL A 261 19.19 -24.50 12.87
C VAL A 261 19.21 -25.67 11.89
N GLU A 262 18.90 -26.88 12.37
CA GLU A 262 18.98 -28.14 11.58
C GLU A 262 17.61 -28.75 11.26
N GLY A 263 16.56 -28.25 11.92
CA GLY A 263 15.21 -28.76 11.75
C GLY A 263 14.18 -27.94 12.52
N TYR A 264 12.98 -28.50 12.63
CA TYR A 264 11.87 -27.92 13.36
C TYR A 264 11.09 -28.97 14.15
N ILE A 265 10.33 -28.50 15.13
CA ILE A 265 9.45 -29.29 15.98
C ILE A 265 8.04 -28.74 15.90
N ARG A 266 7.03 -29.61 16.03
CA ARG A 266 5.62 -29.21 16.09
C ARG A 266 5.07 -29.42 17.49
N SER A 267 4.36 -28.43 18.01
CA SER A 267 3.78 -28.44 19.35
C SER A 267 2.95 -29.71 19.63
N LYS A 268 2.16 -30.15 18.64
CA LYS A 268 1.30 -31.35 18.71
C LYS A 268 2.05 -32.68 18.74
N ASP A 269 3.28 -32.72 18.25
CA ASP A 269 4.09 -33.95 18.17
C ASP A 269 4.99 -34.13 19.41
N LEU A 270 5.23 -33.06 20.18
CA LEU A 270 6.15 -33.07 21.31
C LEU A 270 5.66 -34.03 22.40
N THR A 271 6.42 -35.10 22.61
CA THR A 271 6.24 -36.09 23.69
C THR A 271 7.61 -36.42 24.30
N GLY A 272 7.71 -37.31 25.29
CA GLY A 272 9.02 -37.66 25.86
C GLY A 272 9.71 -36.51 26.62
N GLU A 273 11.04 -36.58 26.75
CA GLU A 273 11.80 -35.66 27.61
C GLU A 273 12.47 -34.51 26.84
N LEU A 274 13.09 -34.80 25.69
CA LEU A 274 13.93 -33.84 24.96
C LEU A 274 13.38 -33.48 23.56
N CYS A 275 13.58 -32.23 23.13
CA CYS A 275 13.13 -31.78 21.82
C CYS A 275 13.83 -32.47 20.65
N SER A 276 15.08 -32.92 20.82
CA SER A 276 15.85 -33.67 19.81
C SER A 276 15.19 -34.96 19.35
N GLU A 277 14.33 -35.57 20.16
CA GLU A 277 13.60 -36.81 19.84
C GLU A 277 12.54 -36.60 18.75
N HIS A 278 12.12 -35.34 18.51
CA HIS A 278 11.00 -34.98 17.64
C HIS A 278 11.41 -34.09 16.47
N ILE A 279 12.70 -34.05 16.14
CA ILE A 279 13.21 -33.22 15.05
C ILE A 279 12.62 -33.65 13.69
N ARG A 280 12.17 -32.65 12.92
CA ARG A 280 11.81 -32.77 11.51
C ARG A 280 12.79 -31.95 10.69
N HIS A 281 13.29 -32.52 9.60
CA HIS A 281 14.15 -31.78 8.68
C HIS A 281 13.31 -30.93 7.72
N PHE A 282 13.85 -29.78 7.33
CA PHE A 282 13.26 -28.95 6.31
C PHE A 282 13.39 -29.62 4.93
N ALA A 283 12.29 -29.74 4.19
CA ALA A 283 12.40 -30.13 2.79
C ALA A 283 12.94 -28.94 1.96
N PRO A 284 13.77 -29.16 0.93
CA PRO A 284 14.34 -28.07 0.14
C PRO A 284 13.29 -27.15 -0.50
N ASP A 285 12.15 -27.70 -0.93
CA ASP A 285 11.03 -26.94 -1.51
C ASP A 285 10.09 -26.34 -0.45
N GLN A 286 10.37 -26.55 0.84
CA GLN A 286 9.63 -25.97 1.97
C GLN A 286 10.26 -24.67 2.46
N VAL A 287 11.52 -24.43 2.11
CA VAL A 287 12.29 -23.25 2.51
C VAL A 287 12.42 -22.30 1.31
N ILE A 288 11.94 -21.07 1.47
CA ILE A 288 12.09 -20.01 0.48
C ILE A 288 12.91 -18.86 1.05
N ARG A 289 13.34 -17.95 0.21
CA ARG A 289 14.02 -16.72 0.66
C ARG A 289 12.99 -15.71 1.16
N GLY A 290 13.40 -14.84 2.09
CA GLY A 290 12.49 -13.80 2.58
C GLY A 290 11.99 -12.81 1.53
N ASP A 291 12.73 -12.63 0.44
CA ASP A 291 12.38 -11.81 -0.72
C ASP A 291 11.52 -12.55 -1.78
N ALA A 292 11.17 -13.81 -1.53
CA ALA A 292 10.32 -14.60 -2.43
C ALA A 292 8.90 -14.04 -2.53
N ARG A 293 8.24 -14.28 -3.67
CA ARG A 293 6.89 -13.77 -3.95
C ARG A 293 5.82 -14.51 -3.16
N LEU A 294 4.68 -13.86 -2.94
CA LEU A 294 3.52 -14.52 -2.34
C LEU A 294 2.99 -15.71 -3.17
N THR A 295 3.17 -15.72 -4.49
CA THR A 295 2.79 -16.89 -5.31
C THR A 295 3.60 -18.13 -4.95
N GLU A 296 4.89 -17.95 -4.66
CA GLU A 296 5.79 -19.03 -4.20
C GLU A 296 5.36 -19.54 -2.83
N VAL A 297 4.99 -18.64 -1.90
CA VAL A 297 4.43 -19.03 -0.58
C VAL A 297 3.19 -19.91 -0.76
N ILE A 298 2.23 -19.48 -1.58
CA ILE A 298 1.02 -20.27 -1.87
C ILE A 298 1.37 -21.63 -2.49
N HIS A 299 2.39 -21.67 -3.34
CA HIS A 299 2.87 -22.90 -3.95
C HIS A 299 3.41 -23.89 -2.92
N VAL A 300 4.26 -23.41 -2.00
CA VAL A 300 4.81 -24.22 -0.89
C VAL A 300 3.67 -24.73 0.00
N LEU A 301 2.78 -23.84 0.43
CA LEU A 301 1.65 -24.18 1.31
C LEU A 301 0.60 -25.09 0.66
N THR A 302 0.62 -25.25 -0.67
CA THR A 302 -0.21 -26.23 -1.36
C THR A 302 0.30 -27.66 -1.13
N ARG A 303 1.60 -27.84 -0.87
CA ARG A 303 2.24 -29.14 -0.63
C ARG A 303 2.59 -29.39 0.84
N HIS A 304 2.88 -28.34 1.58
CA HIS A 304 3.38 -28.38 2.94
C HIS A 304 2.46 -27.64 3.91
N GLU A 305 2.45 -28.05 5.18
CA GLU A 305 1.69 -27.38 6.25
C GLU A 305 2.30 -26.01 6.61
N TYR A 306 3.62 -25.89 6.47
CA TYR A 306 4.41 -24.71 6.78
C TYR A 306 5.36 -24.38 5.63
N CYS A 307 5.57 -23.09 5.41
CA CYS A 307 6.59 -22.53 4.54
C CYS A 307 7.60 -21.79 5.43
N PHE A 308 8.88 -22.13 5.31
CA PHE A 308 9.94 -21.54 6.14
C PHE A 308 10.75 -20.52 5.35
N LEU A 309 11.21 -19.49 6.04
CA LEU A 309 11.95 -18.39 5.40
C LEU A 309 13.42 -18.45 5.82
N SER A 310 14.28 -18.38 4.82
CA SER A 310 15.71 -18.19 4.96
C SER A 310 16.11 -16.73 4.74
N GLN A 311 17.00 -16.24 5.60
CA GLN A 311 17.63 -14.92 5.48
C GLN A 311 19.11 -15.06 5.83
N ILE A 312 19.99 -14.77 4.86
CA ILE A 312 21.46 -14.86 5.02
C ILE A 312 21.90 -16.26 5.53
N GLY A 313 21.22 -17.32 5.07
CA GLY A 313 21.55 -18.70 5.44
C GLY A 313 20.85 -19.24 6.69
N ASP A 314 20.23 -18.38 7.50
CA ASP A 314 19.49 -18.80 8.70
C ASP A 314 17.99 -18.89 8.44
N ILE A 315 17.34 -19.91 9.01
CA ILE A 315 15.88 -20.08 8.95
C ILE A 315 15.26 -19.45 10.19
N ASN A 316 14.58 -18.32 10.03
CA ASN A 316 14.08 -17.50 11.13
C ASN A 316 12.60 -17.10 11.01
N GLY A 317 11.95 -17.42 9.89
CA GLY A 317 10.55 -17.10 9.66
C GLY A 317 9.73 -18.32 9.29
N VAL A 318 8.43 -18.26 9.56
CA VAL A 318 7.47 -19.29 9.17
C VAL A 318 6.15 -18.66 8.71
N ILE A 319 5.53 -19.29 7.73
CA ILE A 319 4.20 -18.97 7.23
C ILE A 319 3.39 -20.27 7.22
N CYS A 320 2.14 -20.23 7.67
CA CYS A 320 1.15 -21.29 7.53
C CYS A 320 -0.04 -20.83 6.66
N ARG A 321 -1.01 -21.71 6.42
CA ARG A 321 -2.20 -21.36 5.61
C ARG A 321 -3.05 -20.26 6.23
N ASP A 322 -3.09 -20.16 7.55
CA ASP A 322 -3.92 -19.16 8.23
C ASP A 322 -3.39 -17.74 7.99
N ASP A 323 -2.09 -17.59 7.72
CA ASP A 323 -1.49 -16.31 7.34
C ASP A 323 -2.04 -15.74 6.03
N ILE A 324 -2.71 -16.55 5.21
CA ILE A 324 -3.40 -16.08 4.00
C ILE A 324 -4.63 -15.23 4.34
N ASN A 325 -5.15 -15.34 5.56
CA ASN A 325 -6.19 -14.43 6.07
C ASN A 325 -5.64 -13.06 6.49
N LYS A 326 -4.31 -12.84 6.51
CA LYS A 326 -3.74 -11.53 6.85
C LYS A 326 -4.21 -10.45 5.86
N PRO A 327 -4.48 -9.22 6.32
CA PRO A 327 -4.98 -8.14 5.47
C PRO A 327 -4.15 -7.91 4.19
N ILE A 328 -2.82 -8.04 4.30
CA ILE A 328 -1.89 -7.90 3.17
C ILE A 328 -2.19 -8.92 2.07
N VAL A 329 -2.35 -10.19 2.43
CA VAL A 329 -2.63 -11.26 1.47
C VAL A 329 -4.04 -11.14 0.90
N ARG A 330 -5.01 -10.72 1.72
CA ARG A 330 -6.38 -10.47 1.26
C ARG A 330 -6.44 -9.34 0.25
N MET A 331 -5.79 -8.22 0.54
CA MET A 331 -5.67 -7.09 -0.39
C MET A 331 -4.98 -7.53 -1.68
N TRP A 332 -3.94 -8.35 -1.55
CA TRP A 332 -3.25 -8.92 -2.71
C TRP A 332 -4.18 -9.81 -3.56
N LEU A 333 -4.88 -10.77 -2.97
CA LEU A 333 -5.83 -11.61 -3.70
C LEU A 333 -6.96 -10.80 -4.35
N PHE A 334 -7.48 -9.77 -3.66
CA PHE A 334 -8.51 -8.90 -4.20
C PHE A 334 -8.01 -8.13 -5.42
N GLY A 335 -6.81 -7.55 -5.35
CA GLY A 335 -6.21 -6.88 -6.50
C GLY A 335 -5.97 -7.81 -7.69
N MET A 336 -5.55 -9.06 -7.46
CA MET A 336 -5.42 -10.06 -8.54
C MET A 336 -6.77 -10.32 -9.25
N ILE A 337 -7.87 -10.39 -8.48
CA ILE A 337 -9.21 -10.55 -9.02
C ILE A 337 -9.64 -9.30 -9.79
N THR A 338 -9.40 -8.10 -9.25
CA THR A 338 -9.71 -6.84 -9.93
C THR A 338 -8.96 -6.72 -11.25
N LEU A 339 -7.68 -7.06 -11.30
CA LEU A 339 -6.87 -7.07 -12.53
C LEU A 339 -7.41 -8.07 -13.55
N SER A 340 -7.90 -9.22 -13.08
CA SER A 340 -8.58 -10.20 -13.94
C SER A 340 -9.88 -9.65 -14.51
N GLU A 341 -10.69 -8.98 -13.69
CA GLU A 341 -11.94 -8.33 -14.11
C GLU A 341 -11.71 -7.23 -15.15
N MET A 342 -10.71 -6.38 -14.96
CA MET A 342 -10.31 -5.36 -15.94
C MET A 342 -9.88 -5.99 -17.26
N THR A 343 -9.19 -7.12 -17.19
CA THR A 343 -8.77 -7.87 -18.39
C THR A 343 -9.96 -8.45 -19.13
N TYR A 344 -10.94 -8.98 -18.39
CA TYR A 344 -12.17 -9.46 -19.02
C TYR A 344 -12.89 -8.34 -19.74
N LEU A 345 -12.98 -7.16 -19.12
CA LEU A 345 -13.61 -6.00 -19.71
C LEU A 345 -12.90 -5.54 -20.99
N ASN A 346 -11.56 -5.54 -21.00
CA ASN A 346 -10.77 -5.23 -22.21
C ASN A 346 -10.98 -6.26 -23.33
N LEU A 347 -11.03 -7.55 -22.98
CA LEU A 347 -11.32 -8.61 -23.95
C LEU A 347 -12.74 -8.49 -24.51
N ILE A 348 -13.74 -8.16 -23.68
CA ILE A 348 -15.11 -7.96 -24.15
C ILE A 348 -15.15 -6.79 -25.13
N ARG A 349 -14.55 -5.63 -24.78
CA ARG A 349 -14.48 -4.47 -25.66
C ARG A 349 -13.81 -4.79 -27.01
N LYS A 350 -12.76 -5.62 -26.99
CA LYS A 350 -12.01 -6.01 -28.20
C LYS A 350 -12.76 -7.00 -29.09
N TYR A 351 -13.41 -8.01 -28.51
CA TYR A 351 -13.98 -9.14 -29.25
C TYR A 351 -15.50 -9.07 -29.42
N PHE A 352 -16.18 -8.17 -28.72
CA PHE A 352 -17.63 -7.95 -28.75
C PHE A 352 -17.94 -6.45 -28.91
N PRO A 353 -17.81 -5.90 -30.12
CA PRO A 353 -17.99 -4.47 -30.36
C PRO A 353 -19.44 -4.02 -30.11
N GLY A 354 -19.58 -2.78 -29.63
CA GLY A 354 -20.87 -2.17 -29.29
C GLY A 354 -21.67 -3.02 -28.31
N ASP A 355 -22.93 -3.28 -28.66
CA ASP A 355 -23.88 -4.02 -27.84
C ASP A 355 -23.95 -5.51 -28.17
N SER A 356 -23.01 -6.02 -28.97
CA SER A 356 -23.01 -7.43 -29.43
C SER A 356 -22.86 -8.46 -28.30
N TRP A 357 -22.36 -8.04 -27.13
CA TRP A 357 -22.29 -8.86 -25.92
C TRP A 357 -23.64 -9.05 -25.22
N HIS A 358 -24.66 -8.20 -25.49
CA HIS A 358 -25.98 -8.29 -24.84
C HIS A 358 -26.62 -9.68 -24.98
N LYS A 359 -26.46 -10.31 -26.15
CA LYS A 359 -27.02 -11.65 -26.43
C LYS A 359 -26.41 -12.79 -25.60
N HIS A 360 -25.29 -12.52 -24.91
CA HIS A 360 -24.57 -13.48 -24.08
C HIS A 360 -24.92 -13.36 -22.59
N VAL A 361 -25.81 -12.42 -22.24
CA VAL A 361 -26.30 -12.17 -20.88
C VAL A 361 -27.81 -12.35 -20.87
N SER A 362 -28.37 -12.94 -19.81
CA SER A 362 -29.83 -13.09 -19.72
C SER A 362 -30.53 -11.75 -19.52
N ASP A 363 -31.78 -11.63 -19.97
CA ASP A 363 -32.56 -10.39 -19.88
C ASP A 363 -32.65 -9.86 -18.44
N GLY A 364 -32.83 -10.74 -17.45
CA GLY A 364 -32.87 -10.35 -16.04
C GLY A 364 -31.54 -9.78 -15.52
N ARG A 365 -30.41 -10.34 -15.97
CA ARG A 365 -29.07 -9.83 -15.61
C ARG A 365 -28.78 -8.50 -16.30
N LEU A 366 -29.15 -8.37 -17.56
CA LEU A 366 -29.03 -7.12 -18.32
C LEU A 366 -29.90 -6.02 -17.71
N ALA A 367 -31.14 -6.32 -17.31
CA ALA A 367 -32.02 -5.38 -16.63
C ALA A 367 -31.43 -4.88 -15.32
N LYS A 368 -30.84 -5.78 -14.52
CA LYS A 368 -30.14 -5.41 -13.28
C LYS A 368 -28.95 -4.47 -13.54
N ALA A 369 -28.15 -4.77 -14.56
CA ALA A 369 -27.02 -3.91 -14.94
C ALA A 369 -27.47 -2.53 -15.40
N LYS A 370 -28.54 -2.45 -16.21
CA LYS A 370 -29.16 -1.18 -16.63
C LYS A 370 -29.69 -0.37 -15.44
N GLY A 371 -30.27 -1.03 -14.43
CA GLY A 371 -30.70 -0.37 -13.19
C GLY A 371 -29.54 0.26 -12.42
N ILE A 372 -28.42 -0.46 -12.27
CA ILE A 372 -27.20 0.06 -11.63
C ILE A 372 -26.63 1.23 -12.45
N HIS A 373 -26.59 1.10 -13.77
CA HIS A 373 -26.11 2.13 -14.67
C HIS A 373 -26.93 3.43 -14.57
N ALA A 374 -28.26 3.31 -14.60
CA ALA A 374 -29.16 4.44 -14.45
C ALA A 374 -29.00 5.14 -13.08
N GLU A 375 -28.81 4.38 -12.00
CA GLU A 375 -28.54 4.93 -10.67
C GLU A 375 -27.20 5.69 -10.63
N ARG A 376 -26.15 5.17 -11.26
CA ARG A 376 -24.85 5.86 -11.37
C ARG A 376 -24.97 7.15 -12.18
N GLN A 377 -25.69 7.12 -13.31
CA GLN A 377 -25.95 8.32 -14.10
C GLN A 377 -26.72 9.39 -13.31
N ARG A 378 -27.72 8.99 -12.50
CA ARG A 378 -28.44 9.92 -11.63
C ARG A 378 -27.52 10.62 -10.63
N ARG A 379 -26.46 9.96 -10.18
CA ARG A 379 -25.44 10.51 -9.26
C ARG A 379 -24.31 11.26 -9.99
N ASN A 380 -24.49 11.60 -11.27
CA ASN A 380 -23.47 12.22 -12.13
C ASN A 380 -22.15 11.41 -12.22
N GLN A 381 -22.22 10.09 -12.10
CA GLN A 381 -21.08 9.21 -12.28
C GLN A 381 -21.00 8.72 -13.72
N HIS A 382 -19.91 9.07 -14.41
CA HIS A 382 -19.61 8.51 -15.73
C HIS A 382 -19.28 7.02 -15.59
N SER A 383 -20.12 6.16 -16.17
CA SER A 383 -19.86 4.72 -16.21
C SER A 383 -20.46 4.08 -17.46
N ASN A 384 -19.84 3.00 -17.93
CA ASN A 384 -20.34 2.20 -19.04
C ASN A 384 -21.25 1.07 -18.53
N LEU A 385 -22.30 0.70 -19.27
CA LEU A 385 -23.17 -0.42 -18.93
C LEU A 385 -22.38 -1.73 -18.69
N LEU A 386 -21.31 -1.96 -19.44
CA LEU A 386 -20.44 -3.13 -19.27
C LEU A 386 -19.76 -3.18 -17.89
N GLU A 387 -19.49 -2.02 -17.27
CA GLU A 387 -18.90 -1.90 -15.93
C GLU A 387 -19.91 -2.20 -14.82
N CYS A 388 -21.21 -2.19 -15.14
CA CYS A 388 -22.29 -2.54 -14.22
C CYS A 388 -22.58 -4.05 -14.16
N LEU A 389 -21.97 -4.85 -15.05
CA LEU A 389 -22.03 -6.32 -15.00
C LEU A 389 -21.22 -6.88 -13.82
N GLN A 390 -21.66 -8.02 -13.30
CA GLN A 390 -20.86 -8.79 -12.34
C GLN A 390 -19.70 -9.50 -13.03
N LEU A 391 -18.69 -9.89 -12.25
CA LEU A 391 -17.52 -10.63 -12.73
C LEU A 391 -17.92 -11.93 -13.45
N SER A 392 -18.91 -12.66 -12.93
CA SER A 392 -19.42 -13.90 -13.54
C SER A 392 -20.11 -13.66 -14.88
N ASP A 393 -20.87 -12.56 -15.00
CA ASP A 393 -21.54 -12.17 -16.24
C ASP A 393 -20.49 -11.82 -17.32
N LYS A 394 -19.45 -11.06 -16.95
CA LYS A 394 -18.29 -10.76 -17.83
C LYS A 394 -17.56 -12.02 -18.26
N GLY A 395 -17.30 -12.94 -17.33
CA GLY A 395 -16.70 -14.23 -17.62
C GLY A 395 -17.56 -15.09 -18.57
N GLN A 396 -18.88 -15.08 -18.40
CA GLN A 396 -19.81 -15.81 -19.25
C GLN A 396 -19.76 -15.31 -20.70
N ILE A 397 -19.72 -13.99 -20.93
CA ILE A 397 -19.58 -13.42 -22.28
C ILE A 397 -18.33 -13.96 -22.98
N LEU A 398 -17.19 -13.99 -22.29
CA LEU A 398 -15.91 -14.40 -22.88
C LEU A 398 -15.82 -15.89 -23.19
N ILE A 399 -16.47 -16.76 -22.41
CA ILE A 399 -16.38 -18.21 -22.64
C ILE A 399 -17.35 -18.69 -23.74
N ASP A 400 -18.18 -17.80 -24.27
CA ASP A 400 -19.13 -18.09 -25.36
C ASP A 400 -18.48 -18.06 -26.74
N ARG A 401 -17.29 -17.46 -26.83
CA ARG A 401 -16.50 -17.34 -28.05
C ARG A 401 -15.21 -18.14 -27.90
N GLN A 402 -14.88 -18.94 -28.91
CA GLN A 402 -13.77 -19.90 -28.85
C GLN A 402 -12.41 -19.19 -28.69
N GLU A 403 -12.20 -18.09 -29.43
CA GLU A 403 -10.94 -17.35 -29.40
C GLU A 403 -10.66 -16.75 -28.00
N THR A 404 -11.69 -16.21 -27.33
CA THR A 404 -11.54 -15.68 -25.98
C THR A 404 -11.46 -16.76 -24.91
N LEU A 405 -12.07 -17.93 -25.13
CA LEU A 405 -11.91 -19.10 -24.26
C LEU A 405 -10.45 -19.61 -24.26
N GLU A 406 -9.82 -19.66 -25.43
CA GLU A 406 -8.41 -20.04 -25.61
C GLU A 406 -7.45 -19.01 -25.00
N ILE A 407 -7.69 -17.70 -25.22
CA ILE A 407 -6.91 -16.62 -24.59
C ILE A 407 -6.96 -16.70 -23.06
N LEU A 408 -8.09 -17.13 -22.50
CA LEU A 408 -8.25 -17.32 -21.06
C LEU A 408 -7.61 -18.63 -20.54
N GLY A 409 -7.02 -19.44 -21.41
CA GLY A 409 -6.34 -20.69 -21.08
C GLY A 409 -7.28 -21.78 -20.60
N PHE A 410 -8.42 -21.95 -21.26
CA PHE A 410 -9.39 -23.00 -20.94
C PHE A 410 -9.65 -23.94 -22.11
N ASP A 411 -9.54 -25.24 -21.85
CA ASP A 411 -9.82 -26.28 -22.86
C ASP A 411 -11.33 -26.54 -23.06
N SER A 412 -12.17 -26.10 -22.12
CA SER A 412 -13.62 -26.25 -22.24
C SER A 412 -14.40 -25.15 -21.52
N ARG A 413 -15.54 -24.77 -22.12
CA ARG A 413 -16.52 -23.84 -21.54
C ARG A 413 -17.05 -24.30 -20.18
N ARG A 414 -17.17 -25.62 -19.97
CA ARG A 414 -17.61 -26.20 -18.69
C ARG A 414 -16.59 -25.93 -17.58
N THR A 415 -15.30 -26.18 -17.84
CA THR A 415 -14.22 -25.88 -16.89
C THR A 415 -14.15 -24.38 -16.62
N ALA A 416 -14.24 -23.56 -17.67
CA ALA A 416 -14.20 -22.11 -17.54
C ALA A 416 -15.35 -21.59 -16.66
N LYS A 417 -16.58 -22.03 -16.89
CA LYS A 417 -17.75 -21.63 -16.10
C LYS A 417 -17.61 -21.97 -14.61
N ARG A 418 -17.05 -23.15 -14.29
CA ARG A 418 -16.77 -23.54 -12.89
C ARG A 418 -15.76 -22.58 -12.24
N VAL A 419 -14.65 -22.30 -12.92
CA VAL A 419 -13.60 -21.41 -12.40
C VAL A 419 -14.10 -19.97 -12.25
N MET A 420 -14.92 -19.46 -13.16
CA MET A 420 -15.50 -18.12 -13.04
C MET A 420 -16.41 -18.00 -11.81
N LYS A 421 -17.23 -19.01 -11.53
CA LYS A 421 -18.09 -19.04 -10.35
C LYS A 421 -17.28 -19.07 -9.05
N GLU A 422 -16.22 -19.86 -9.05
CA GLU A 422 -15.27 -19.96 -7.93
C GLU A 422 -14.53 -18.64 -7.67
N LEU A 423 -14.09 -17.94 -8.72
CA LEU A 423 -13.47 -16.62 -8.60
C LEU A 423 -14.45 -15.57 -8.04
N GLU A 424 -15.71 -15.62 -8.47
CA GLU A 424 -16.76 -14.75 -7.91
C GLU A 424 -17.01 -15.05 -6.42
N SER A 425 -17.00 -16.33 -6.03
CA SER A 425 -17.12 -16.72 -4.62
C SER A 425 -15.96 -16.17 -3.79
N LEU A 426 -14.71 -16.39 -4.23
CA LEU A 426 -13.52 -15.88 -3.56
C LEU A 426 -13.55 -14.35 -3.45
N ARG A 427 -13.95 -13.64 -4.51
CA ARG A 427 -14.12 -12.17 -4.49
C ARG A 427 -15.09 -11.74 -3.38
N ASN A 428 -16.22 -12.42 -3.25
CA ASN A 428 -17.23 -12.08 -2.26
C ASN A 428 -16.73 -12.39 -0.84
N HIS A 429 -16.06 -13.53 -0.62
CA HIS A 429 -15.45 -13.88 0.67
C HIS A 429 -14.34 -12.89 1.08
N LEU A 430 -13.58 -12.39 0.10
CA LEU A 430 -12.57 -11.35 0.30
C LEU A 430 -13.21 -10.02 0.75
N ALA A 431 -14.34 -9.65 0.15
CA ALA A 431 -15.07 -8.43 0.48
C ALA A 431 -15.78 -8.47 1.85
N HIS A 432 -16.07 -9.64 2.40
CA HIS A 432 -16.85 -9.82 3.64
C HIS A 432 -16.06 -10.40 4.83
N THR A 433 -14.72 -10.30 4.82
CA THR A 433 -13.83 -10.78 5.91
C THR A 433 -14.07 -12.25 6.32
N GLN A 434 -14.44 -13.10 5.37
CA GLN A 434 -14.64 -14.53 5.62
C GLN A 434 -13.31 -15.30 5.55
N ASP A 435 -13.25 -16.47 6.21
CA ASP A 435 -12.07 -17.35 6.18
C ASP A 435 -11.90 -17.99 4.80
N ILE A 436 -10.88 -17.51 4.09
CA ILE A 436 -10.53 -17.94 2.74
C ILE A 436 -9.50 -19.08 2.73
N ALA A 437 -8.77 -19.28 3.83
CA ALA A 437 -7.73 -20.30 3.90
C ALA A 437 -8.34 -21.72 3.90
N SER A 438 -9.48 -21.88 4.57
CA SER A 438 -10.18 -23.17 4.67
C SER A 438 -11.00 -23.52 3.42
N HIS A 439 -11.70 -22.54 2.83
CA HIS A 439 -12.73 -22.80 1.83
C HIS A 439 -12.33 -22.45 0.39
N ASP A 440 -11.34 -21.56 0.23
CA ASP A 440 -10.96 -21.03 -1.09
C ASP A 440 -9.54 -21.42 -1.52
N TRP A 441 -8.87 -22.33 -0.80
CA TRP A 441 -7.47 -22.69 -1.08
C TRP A 441 -7.24 -23.14 -2.52
N ALA A 442 -8.12 -23.99 -3.05
CA ALA A 442 -7.99 -24.51 -4.40
C ALA A 442 -8.12 -23.40 -5.47
N GLN A 443 -8.96 -22.40 -5.20
CA GLN A 443 -9.20 -21.23 -6.05
C GLN A 443 -7.97 -20.33 -6.03
N ILE A 444 -7.45 -20.05 -4.84
CA ILE A 444 -6.23 -19.27 -4.62
C ILE A 444 -5.05 -19.91 -5.36
N ALA A 445 -4.79 -21.21 -5.12
CA ALA A 445 -3.68 -21.92 -5.74
C ALA A 445 -3.77 -22.01 -7.28
N ARG A 446 -4.99 -22.10 -7.84
CA ARG A 446 -5.18 -22.05 -9.30
C ARG A 446 -4.95 -20.66 -9.87
N MET A 447 -5.44 -19.63 -9.19
CA MET A 447 -5.27 -18.24 -9.62
C MET A 447 -3.80 -17.85 -9.63
N THR A 448 -3.05 -18.16 -8.57
CA THR A 448 -1.61 -17.86 -8.47
C THR A 448 -0.79 -18.58 -9.54
N ARG A 449 -1.06 -19.87 -9.78
CA ARG A 449 -0.39 -20.63 -10.84
C ARG A 449 -0.60 -20.04 -12.24
N ARG A 450 -1.81 -19.55 -12.53
CA ARG A 450 -2.11 -18.91 -13.81
C ARG A 450 -1.36 -17.59 -14.00
N LEU A 451 -1.18 -16.84 -12.93
CA LEU A 451 -0.41 -15.59 -12.95
C LEU A 451 1.06 -15.85 -13.26
N GLU A 452 1.64 -16.92 -12.71
CA GLU A 452 3.00 -17.33 -13.03
C GLU A 452 3.17 -17.74 -14.50
N SER A 453 2.21 -18.48 -15.05
CA SER A 453 2.20 -18.88 -16.47
C SER A 453 2.20 -17.69 -17.43
N ILE A 454 1.45 -16.63 -17.09
CA ILE A 454 1.38 -15.42 -17.93
C ILE A 454 2.67 -14.60 -17.80
N ASN A 455 3.24 -14.52 -16.60
CA ASN A 455 4.49 -13.80 -16.36
C ASN A 455 5.70 -14.48 -17.02
N SER A 456 5.72 -15.81 -17.13
CA SER A 456 6.81 -16.54 -17.80
C SER A 456 6.77 -16.38 -19.33
N GLU A 457 5.58 -16.38 -19.94
CA GLU A 457 5.40 -16.14 -21.38
C GLU A 457 5.85 -14.73 -21.82
N LEU A 458 5.57 -13.71 -20.99
CA LEU A 458 6.03 -12.33 -21.20
C LEU A 458 7.55 -12.16 -21.02
N SER A 459 8.18 -13.00 -20.18
CA SER A 459 9.63 -12.99 -19.96
C SER A 459 10.38 -13.68 -21.11
N ASN A 460 9.81 -14.74 -21.68
CA ASN A 460 10.39 -15.46 -22.83
C ASN A 460 10.29 -14.68 -24.15
N THR A 461 9.22 -13.90 -24.35
CA THR A 461 9.07 -13.02 -25.52
C THR A 461 10.06 -11.85 -25.50
N ALA A 462 10.38 -11.31 -24.31
CA ALA A 462 11.46 -10.32 -24.15
C ALA A 462 12.86 -10.90 -24.47
N TYR A 463 13.08 -12.21 -24.21
CA TYR A 463 14.37 -12.87 -24.47
C TYR A 463 14.58 -13.21 -25.96
N GLN A 464 13.51 -13.54 -26.70
CA GLN A 464 13.59 -13.80 -28.14
C GLN A 464 13.81 -12.52 -28.98
N GLY A 465 13.37 -11.35 -28.49
CA GLY A 465 13.65 -10.06 -29.13
C GLY A 465 15.11 -9.61 -29.03
N SER A 466 15.84 -10.09 -28.02
CA SER A 466 17.27 -9.77 -27.80
C SER A 466 18.26 -10.70 -28.51
N ILE A 467 17.79 -11.74 -29.22
CA ILE A 467 18.63 -12.63 -30.06
C ILE A 467 18.47 -12.30 -31.56
N ALA A 468 17.54 -11.39 -31.90
CA ALA A 468 17.28 -10.93 -33.27
C ALA A 468 17.53 -9.42 -33.42
N ILE A 469 18.70 -8.95 -32.99
CA ILE A 469 19.29 -7.66 -33.40
C ILE A 469 20.76 -7.89 -33.73
#